data_AF-A0A540WPK1-F1
#
_entry.id   AF-A0A540WPK1-F1
#
_cell.length_a   1.000
_cell.length_b   1.000
_cell.length_c   1.000
_cell.angle_alpha   90.00
_cell.angle_beta   90.00
_cell.angle_gamma   90.00
#
_symmetry.space_group_name_H-M   'P 1'
#
loop_
_entity.id
_entity.type
_entity.pdbx_description
1 polymer ?
#
loop_
_entity_poly.entity_id
_entity_poly.type
_entity_poly.pdbx_seq_one_letter_code
_entity_poly.pdbx_strand_id
1 'polypeptide(L)'
;TAPVAAPSEPPKPDEARHAQQIEQRFADIQARRDHFYVLGVSQDSTRDQVKAAFLSLAKVFHPDRLPPTLPHLAQKITSVFEGIREAYEVLYDDARRKAYIQTLQAQQLMPKAPQSGGSSSRPAPGRPESSPDDLYKMGEVYFRKRDFTTASDHYERAYALDPKATYLAARAWAIYMDPARKADMAKAKQLMADAVRTDPNCDRAHYQLGVIARVEGDMDRAERHFRDAVRSNSKHLEANQELRLIDMRKKNPPKKGGFFR
;
A
#
# COMPACT_ATOMS: atom_id res chain seq x y z
N THR A 1 10.71 -28.84 -38.29
CA THR A 1 9.60 -29.28 -37.41
C THR A 1 10.03 -29.05 -35.98
N ALA A 2 9.46 -28.04 -35.32
CA ALA A 2 9.75 -27.77 -33.90
C ALA A 2 9.16 -28.92 -33.05
N PRO A 3 9.85 -29.41 -32.01
CA PRO A 3 9.32 -30.46 -31.16
C PRO A 3 8.14 -29.90 -30.36
N VAL A 4 6.98 -30.53 -30.55
CA VAL A 4 5.76 -30.28 -29.79
C VAL A 4 6.06 -30.66 -28.34
N ALA A 5 6.00 -29.69 -27.42
CA ALA A 5 6.12 -29.92 -26.00
C ALA A 5 5.05 -30.95 -25.58
N ALA A 6 5.51 -32.08 -25.03
CA ALA A 6 4.63 -33.11 -24.52
C ALA A 6 3.68 -32.53 -23.46
N PRO A 7 2.41 -32.96 -23.41
CA PRO A 7 1.50 -32.55 -22.35
C PRO A 7 2.09 -33.00 -21.00
N SER A 8 2.37 -32.03 -20.13
CA SER A 8 2.83 -32.27 -18.77
C SER A 8 1.86 -33.21 -18.06
N GLU A 9 2.37 -34.33 -17.54
CA GLU A 9 1.59 -35.29 -16.75
C GLU A 9 0.83 -34.57 -15.63
N PRO A 10 -0.44 -34.93 -15.38
CA PRO A 10 -1.21 -34.33 -14.29
C PRO A 10 -0.54 -34.61 -12.94
N PRO A 11 -0.56 -33.65 -12.00
CA PRO A 11 0.10 -33.78 -10.71
C PRO A 11 -0.44 -34.98 -9.94
N LYS A 12 0.45 -35.67 -9.21
CA LYS A 12 0.06 -36.79 -8.34
C LYS A 12 -0.90 -36.28 -7.25
N PRO A 13 -1.78 -37.15 -6.68
CA PRO A 13 -2.75 -36.73 -5.67
C PRO A 13 -2.16 -35.98 -4.48
N ASP A 14 -0.94 -36.34 -4.05
CA ASP A 14 -0.24 -35.66 -2.95
C ASP A 14 0.34 -34.30 -3.37
N GLU A 15 0.78 -34.16 -4.62
CA GLU A 15 1.22 -32.88 -5.20
C GLU A 15 0.05 -31.92 -5.36
N ALA A 16 -1.12 -32.43 -5.78
CA ALA A 16 -2.35 -31.64 -5.87
C ALA A 16 -2.81 -31.13 -4.49
N ARG A 17 -2.73 -31.96 -3.45
CA ARG A 17 -3.00 -31.53 -2.06
C ARG A 17 -2.01 -30.47 -1.60
N HIS A 18 -0.72 -30.65 -1.88
CA HIS A 18 0.31 -29.69 -1.51
C HIS A 18 0.12 -28.34 -2.24
N ALA A 19 -0.20 -28.37 -3.53
CA ALA A 19 -0.56 -27.20 -4.32
C ALA A 19 -1.74 -26.44 -3.70
N GLN A 20 -2.82 -27.15 -3.34
CA GLN A 20 -3.99 -26.55 -2.70
C GLN A 20 -3.63 -25.93 -1.34
N GLN A 21 -2.76 -26.56 -0.56
CA GLN A 21 -2.29 -26.00 0.71
C GLN A 21 -1.47 -24.73 0.51
N ILE A 22 -0.59 -24.68 -0.50
CA ILE A 22 0.16 -23.47 -0.84
C ILE A 22 -0.80 -22.35 -1.24
N GLU A 23 -1.79 -22.62 -2.09
CA GLU A 23 -2.78 -21.64 -2.53
C GLU A 23 -3.58 -21.07 -1.36
N GLN A 24 -4.08 -21.94 -0.49
CA GLN A 24 -4.85 -21.55 0.69
C GLN A 24 -4.01 -20.68 1.63
N ARG A 25 -2.80 -21.13 1.97
CA ARG A 25 -1.89 -20.37 2.83
C ARG A 25 -1.52 -19.03 2.21
N PHE A 26 -1.31 -18.99 0.90
CA PHE A 26 -1.03 -17.74 0.20
C PHE A 26 -2.21 -16.78 0.28
N ALA A 27 -3.44 -17.28 0.10
CA ALA A 27 -4.64 -16.48 0.29
C ALA A 27 -4.77 -15.94 1.73
N ASP A 28 -4.41 -16.75 2.73
CA ASP A 28 -4.41 -16.32 4.13
C ASP A 28 -3.37 -15.21 4.41
N ILE A 29 -2.18 -15.30 3.80
CA ILE A 29 -1.18 -14.21 3.84
C ILE A 29 -1.71 -12.94 3.15
N GLN A 30 -2.31 -13.07 1.96
CA GLN A 30 -2.91 -11.93 1.24
C GLN A 30 -4.07 -11.29 2.00
N ALA A 31 -4.87 -12.10 2.70
CA ALA A 31 -5.96 -11.65 3.56
C ALA A 31 -5.47 -11.03 4.89
N ARG A 32 -4.15 -10.90 5.08
CA ARG A 32 -3.51 -10.35 6.29
C ARG A 32 -4.02 -11.05 7.56
N ARG A 33 -4.13 -12.38 7.53
CA ARG A 33 -4.45 -13.18 8.72
C ARG A 33 -3.40 -12.94 9.80
N ASP A 34 -3.82 -13.00 11.06
CA ASP A 34 -2.95 -12.73 12.19
C ASP A 34 -1.85 -13.80 12.33
N HIS A 35 -0.71 -13.44 12.95
CA HIS A 35 0.44 -14.33 13.10
C HIS A 35 0.14 -15.64 13.84
N PHE A 36 -0.83 -15.68 14.75
CA PHE A 36 -1.22 -16.92 15.44
C PHE A 36 -1.92 -17.86 14.46
N TYR A 37 -2.82 -17.32 13.63
CA TYR A 37 -3.46 -18.05 12.54
C TYR A 37 -2.43 -18.56 11.51
N VAL A 38 -1.47 -17.71 11.10
CA VAL A 38 -0.44 -18.08 10.13
C VAL A 38 0.39 -19.27 10.62
N LEU A 39 0.77 -19.30 11.91
CA LEU A 39 1.47 -20.43 12.49
C LEU A 39 0.55 -21.60 12.88
N GLY A 40 -0.76 -21.41 12.91
CA GLY A 40 -1.72 -22.41 13.35
C GLY A 40 -1.62 -22.72 14.84
N VAL A 41 -1.29 -21.71 15.66
CA VAL A 41 -1.17 -21.83 17.12
C VAL A 41 -2.18 -20.93 17.82
N SER A 42 -2.52 -21.26 19.06
CA SER A 42 -3.41 -20.43 19.88
C SER A 42 -2.66 -19.24 20.51
N GLN A 43 -3.39 -18.19 20.93
CA GLN A 43 -2.81 -16.99 21.53
C GLN A 43 -2.13 -17.25 22.88
N ASP A 44 -2.52 -18.31 23.58
CA ASP A 44 -1.94 -18.81 24.84
C ASP A 44 -0.75 -19.75 24.63
N SER A 45 -0.35 -20.02 23.38
CA SER A 45 0.73 -20.95 23.06
C SER A 45 2.06 -20.59 23.72
N THR A 46 2.85 -21.56 24.15
CA THR A 46 4.19 -21.30 24.69
C THR A 46 5.20 -21.03 23.58
N ARG A 47 6.35 -20.46 23.94
CA ARG A 47 7.45 -20.21 23.00
C ARG A 47 7.93 -21.48 22.28
N ASP A 48 7.92 -22.62 22.99
CA ASP A 48 8.28 -23.91 22.42
C ASP A 48 7.23 -24.42 21.43
N GLN A 49 5.95 -24.19 21.69
CA GLN A 49 4.87 -24.51 20.75
C GLN A 49 4.95 -23.66 19.47
N VAL A 50 5.24 -22.35 19.61
CA VAL A 50 5.50 -21.45 18.47
C VAL A 50 6.68 -21.95 17.63
N LYS A 51 7.78 -22.35 18.28
CA LYS A 51 8.96 -22.90 17.60
C LYS A 51 8.66 -24.23 16.91
N ALA A 52 7.94 -25.13 17.57
CA ALA A 52 7.56 -26.43 16.99
C ALA A 52 6.65 -26.26 15.77
N ALA A 53 5.70 -25.32 15.83
CA ALA A 53 4.83 -24.98 14.70
C ALA A 53 5.63 -24.44 13.51
N PHE A 54 6.54 -23.48 13.76
CA PHE A 54 7.42 -22.94 12.73
C PHE A 54 8.26 -24.03 12.05
N LEU A 55 8.91 -24.91 12.82
CA LEU A 55 9.72 -25.99 12.27
C LEU A 55 8.89 -26.98 11.44
N SER A 56 7.65 -27.24 11.85
CA SER A 56 6.74 -28.13 11.12
C SER A 56 6.30 -27.51 9.79
N LEU A 57 5.96 -26.22 9.80
CA LEU A 57 5.58 -25.49 8.60
C LEU A 57 6.75 -25.28 7.64
N ALA A 58 7.94 -24.97 8.15
CA ALA A 58 9.14 -24.82 7.35
C ALA A 58 9.48 -26.10 6.58
N LYS A 59 9.30 -27.27 7.19
CA LYS A 59 9.51 -28.56 6.49
C LYS A 59 8.58 -28.78 5.30
N VAL A 60 7.40 -28.18 5.33
CA VAL A 60 6.36 -28.35 4.29
C VAL A 60 6.45 -27.23 3.26
N PHE A 61 6.59 -25.98 3.69
CA PHE A 61 6.46 -24.79 2.84
C PHE A 61 7.78 -24.11 2.49
N HIS A 62 8.94 -24.73 2.72
CA HIS A 62 10.20 -24.21 2.22
C HIS A 62 10.20 -24.22 0.67
N PRO A 63 10.71 -23.19 -0.03
CA PRO A 63 10.74 -23.15 -1.49
C PRO A 63 11.37 -24.40 -2.15
N ASP A 64 12.42 -24.94 -1.55
CA ASP A 64 13.09 -26.17 -2.02
C ASP A 64 12.23 -27.44 -1.97
N ARG A 65 11.08 -27.39 -1.29
CA ARG A 65 10.12 -28.51 -1.22
C ARG A 65 9.13 -28.50 -2.37
N LEU A 66 9.13 -27.47 -3.21
CA LEU A 66 8.22 -27.35 -4.35
C LEU A 66 8.54 -28.42 -5.40
N PRO A 67 7.57 -29.28 -5.78
CA PRO A 67 7.75 -30.24 -6.86
C PRO A 67 8.08 -29.55 -8.20
N PRO A 68 8.93 -30.15 -9.06
CA PRO A 68 9.27 -29.60 -10.37
C PRO A 68 8.07 -29.52 -11.32
N THR A 69 6.97 -30.22 -11.01
CA THR A 69 5.69 -30.20 -11.73
C THR A 69 4.85 -28.94 -11.42
N LEU A 70 5.19 -28.16 -10.39
CA LEU A 70 4.42 -27.00 -9.92
C LEU A 70 5.19 -25.66 -9.98
N PRO A 71 5.93 -25.33 -11.07
CA PRO A 71 6.77 -24.13 -11.09
C PRO A 71 5.95 -22.83 -10.98
N HIS A 72 4.68 -22.85 -11.38
CA HIS A 72 3.77 -21.71 -11.28
C HIS A 72 3.46 -21.29 -9.83
N LEU A 73 3.75 -22.14 -8.83
CA LEU A 73 3.57 -21.83 -7.41
C LEU A 73 4.82 -21.31 -6.72
N ALA A 74 5.96 -21.20 -7.41
CA ALA A 74 7.25 -20.77 -6.82
C ALA A 74 7.17 -19.43 -6.09
N GLN A 75 6.48 -18.46 -6.68
CA GLN A 75 6.25 -17.16 -6.03
C GLN A 75 5.35 -17.31 -4.80
N LYS A 76 4.26 -18.09 -4.89
CA LYS A 76 3.30 -18.26 -3.80
C LYS A 76 3.94 -18.97 -2.60
N ILE A 77 4.67 -20.07 -2.81
CA ILE A 77 5.34 -20.78 -1.71
C ILE A 77 6.40 -19.91 -1.03
N THR A 78 7.12 -19.08 -1.80
CA THR A 78 8.08 -18.12 -1.25
C THR A 78 7.39 -17.11 -0.34
N SER A 79 6.32 -16.46 -0.80
CA SER A 79 5.56 -15.51 0.03
C SER A 79 4.92 -16.17 1.27
N VAL A 80 4.46 -17.43 1.14
CA VAL A 80 3.94 -18.21 2.28
C VAL A 80 5.04 -18.43 3.31
N PHE A 81 6.24 -18.85 2.88
CA PHE A 81 7.36 -19.07 3.78
C PHE A 81 7.84 -17.79 4.47
N GLU A 82 7.88 -16.67 3.75
CA GLU A 82 8.19 -15.35 4.30
C GLU A 82 7.18 -14.95 5.39
N GLY A 83 5.88 -15.12 5.13
CA GLY A 83 4.83 -14.84 6.12
C GLY A 83 4.90 -15.75 7.36
N ILE A 84 5.23 -17.03 7.18
CA ILE A 84 5.47 -17.97 8.29
C ILE A 84 6.67 -17.53 9.13
N ARG A 85 7.76 -17.11 8.48
CA ARG A 85 8.97 -16.62 9.15
C ARG A 85 8.70 -15.33 9.93
N GLU A 86 8.00 -14.37 9.33
CA GLU A 86 7.61 -13.12 10.00
C GLU A 86 6.77 -13.41 11.25
N ALA A 87 5.75 -14.27 11.12
CA ALA A 87 4.92 -14.68 12.24
C ALA A 87 5.74 -15.33 13.36
N TYR A 88 6.73 -16.16 13.02
CA TYR A 88 7.65 -16.75 13.99
C TYR A 88 8.53 -15.69 14.67
N GLU A 89 9.13 -14.77 13.92
CA GLU A 89 9.99 -13.72 14.47
C GLU A 89 9.26 -12.80 15.45
N VAL A 90 7.97 -12.55 15.21
CA VAL A 90 7.12 -11.74 16.11
C VAL A 90 6.68 -12.55 17.32
N LEU A 91 6.24 -13.81 17.14
CA LEU A 91 5.67 -14.61 18.23
C LEU A 91 6.70 -15.32 19.11
N TYR A 92 7.93 -15.52 18.63
CA TYR A 92 8.99 -16.18 19.38
C TYR A 92 9.72 -15.26 20.37
N ASP A 93 9.72 -13.95 20.11
CA ASP A 93 10.29 -12.94 20.99
C ASP A 93 9.21 -12.38 21.94
N ASP A 94 9.46 -12.44 23.25
CA ASP A 94 8.45 -12.11 24.26
C ASP A 94 8.02 -10.64 24.20
N ALA A 95 8.94 -9.73 23.91
CA ALA A 95 8.64 -8.30 23.83
C ALA A 95 7.82 -7.97 22.58
N ARG A 96 8.21 -8.53 21.42
CA ARG A 96 7.48 -8.37 20.15
C ARG A 96 6.11 -9.02 20.21
N ARG A 97 5.99 -10.22 20.79
CA ARG A 97 4.72 -10.91 20.96
C ARG A 97 3.76 -10.11 21.83
N LYS A 98 4.25 -9.57 22.95
CA LYS A 98 3.44 -8.73 23.84
C LYS A 98 2.92 -7.49 23.12
N ALA A 99 3.81 -6.78 22.39
CA ALA A 99 3.41 -5.63 21.59
C ALA A 99 2.38 -6.01 20.52
N TYR A 100 2.58 -7.14 19.83
CA TYR A 100 1.66 -7.64 18.82
C TYR A 100 0.26 -7.96 19.40
N ILE A 101 0.18 -8.66 20.53
CA ILE A 101 -1.10 -8.95 21.21
C ILE A 101 -1.82 -7.65 21.59
N GLN A 102 -1.10 -6.65 22.10
CA GLN A 102 -1.68 -5.34 22.40
C GLN A 102 -2.26 -4.67 21.14
N THR A 103 -1.58 -4.77 20.00
CA THR A 103 -2.13 -4.25 18.74
C THR A 103 -3.38 -4.99 18.29
N LEU A 104 -3.44 -6.33 18.43
CA LEU A 104 -4.64 -7.12 18.10
C LEU A 104 -5.82 -6.77 19.01
N GLN A 105 -5.58 -6.62 20.31
CA GLN A 105 -6.61 -6.21 21.26
C GLN A 105 -7.12 -4.81 20.95
N ALA A 106 -6.22 -3.87 20.64
CA ALA A 106 -6.60 -2.53 20.22
C ALA A 106 -7.47 -2.56 18.95
N GLN A 107 -7.13 -3.41 17.97
CA GLN A 107 -7.92 -3.61 16.74
C GLN A 107 -9.28 -4.27 16.99
N GLN A 108 -9.39 -5.22 17.93
CA GLN A 108 -10.67 -5.85 18.31
C GLN A 108 -11.59 -4.90 19.09
N LEU A 109 -11.01 -3.95 19.84
CA LEU A 109 -11.73 -2.88 20.53
C LEU A 109 -12.16 -1.74 19.59
N MET A 110 -11.75 -1.77 18.33
CA MET A 110 -12.33 -0.93 17.28
C MET A 110 -13.65 -1.57 16.84
N PRO A 111 -14.79 -0.86 16.90
CA PRO A 111 -16.03 -1.41 16.37
C PRO A 111 -15.86 -1.74 14.89
N LYS A 112 -16.18 -2.98 14.49
CA LYS A 112 -16.37 -3.34 13.09
C LYS A 112 -17.32 -2.31 12.49
N ALA A 113 -16.89 -1.63 11.43
CA ALA A 113 -17.75 -0.71 10.70
C ALA A 113 -19.08 -1.42 10.38
N PRO A 114 -20.24 -0.83 10.70
CA PRO A 114 -21.51 -1.41 10.28
C PRO A 114 -21.52 -1.46 8.75
N GLN A 115 -21.75 -2.65 8.20
CA GLN A 115 -22.20 -2.75 6.82
C GLN A 115 -23.41 -1.85 6.67
N SER A 116 -23.38 -1.03 5.63
CA SER A 116 -24.37 0.00 5.33
C SER A 116 -25.80 -0.51 5.48
N GLY A 117 -26.45 -0.08 6.55
CA GLY A 117 -27.90 0.00 6.69
C GLY A 117 -28.15 1.35 7.34
N GLY A 118 -28.71 2.28 6.56
CA GLY A 118 -28.85 3.67 6.96
C GLY A 118 -29.54 3.83 8.30
N SER A 119 -28.96 4.63 9.19
CA SER A 119 -29.70 5.48 10.11
C SER A 119 -28.73 6.44 10.77
N SER A 120 -29.04 7.72 10.64
CA SER A 120 -28.53 8.83 11.41
C SER A 120 -28.34 8.45 12.90
N SER A 121 -27.09 8.39 13.34
CA SER A 121 -26.77 8.44 14.77
C SER A 121 -25.54 9.32 14.97
N ARG A 122 -25.84 10.52 15.46
CA ARG A 122 -24.88 11.51 15.95
C ARG A 122 -24.06 10.89 17.09
N PRO A 123 -22.71 10.95 17.09
CA PRO A 123 -21.94 10.29 18.13
C PRO A 123 -21.97 11.09 19.45
N ALA A 124 -21.99 10.33 20.56
CA ALA A 124 -21.95 10.82 21.93
C ALA A 124 -20.55 11.37 22.30
N PRO A 125 -20.46 12.30 23.27
CA PRO A 125 -19.20 12.97 23.60
C PRO A 125 -18.33 12.08 24.51
N GLY A 126 -17.03 11.94 24.22
CA GLY A 126 -16.08 11.47 25.25
C GLY A 126 -14.89 10.59 24.87
N ARG A 127 -14.67 10.20 23.61
CA ARG A 127 -13.30 9.85 23.15
C ARG A 127 -12.77 11.04 22.39
N PRO A 128 -11.50 11.44 22.54
CA PRO A 128 -10.91 12.35 21.58
C PRO A 128 -10.96 11.61 20.23
N GLU A 129 -11.88 12.02 19.36
CA GLU A 129 -11.74 11.76 17.93
C GLU A 129 -10.29 12.12 17.62
N SER A 130 -9.51 11.16 17.09
CA SER A 130 -8.17 11.48 16.63
C SER A 130 -8.28 12.71 15.77
N SER A 131 -7.60 13.80 16.16
CA SER A 131 -7.82 15.10 15.53
C SER A 131 -7.63 14.97 14.01
N PRO A 132 -8.25 15.83 13.19
CA PRO A 132 -8.01 15.80 11.74
C PRO A 132 -6.51 15.79 11.40
N ASP A 133 -5.71 16.53 12.17
CA ASP A 133 -4.24 16.55 12.08
C ASP A 133 -3.58 15.21 12.46
N ASP A 134 -4.07 14.50 13.48
CA ASP A 134 -3.53 13.18 13.85
C ASP A 134 -3.88 12.12 12.81
N LEU A 135 -5.09 12.16 12.26
CA LEU A 135 -5.48 11.30 11.14
C LEU A 135 -4.63 11.58 9.91
N TYR A 136 -4.40 12.85 9.58
CA TYR A 136 -3.51 13.23 8.50
C TYR A 136 -2.07 12.73 8.73
N LYS A 137 -1.50 12.90 9.93
CA LYS A 137 -0.18 12.36 10.28
C LYS A 137 -0.11 10.84 10.14
N MET A 138 -1.15 10.12 10.54
CA MET A 138 -1.22 8.67 10.33
C MET A 138 -1.24 8.33 8.84
N GLY A 139 -2.01 9.08 8.04
CA GLY A 139 -1.97 8.97 6.58
C GLY A 139 -0.55 9.10 6.03
N GLU A 140 0.22 10.09 6.48
CA GLU A 140 1.62 10.31 6.06
C GLU A 140 2.56 9.18 6.51
N VAL A 141 2.31 8.56 7.67
CA VAL A 141 3.05 7.37 8.13
C VAL A 141 2.79 6.19 7.21
N TYR A 142 1.53 5.89 6.89
CA TYR A 142 1.17 4.78 6.00
C TYR A 142 1.61 5.03 4.56
N PHE A 143 1.53 6.28 4.09
CA PHE A 143 1.99 6.67 2.76
C PHE A 143 3.49 6.39 2.61
N ARG A 144 4.31 6.73 3.62
CA ARG A 144 5.75 6.40 3.65
C ARG A 144 6.03 4.89 3.68
N LYS A 145 5.17 4.11 4.32
CA LYS A 145 5.21 2.64 4.30
C LYS A 145 4.72 2.03 2.98
N ARG A 146 4.29 2.86 2.02
CA ARG A 146 3.67 2.46 0.74
C ARG A 146 2.34 1.69 0.91
N ASP A 147 1.73 1.76 2.08
CA ASP A 147 0.35 1.30 2.27
C ASP A 147 -0.60 2.44 1.87
N PHE A 148 -0.77 2.60 0.55
CA PHE A 148 -1.52 3.72 -0.03
C PHE A 148 -3.02 3.64 0.24
N THR A 149 -3.57 2.43 0.38
CA THR A 149 -4.97 2.21 0.76
C THR A 149 -5.23 2.76 2.16
N THR A 150 -4.45 2.31 3.14
CA THR A 150 -4.61 2.79 4.52
C THR A 150 -4.33 4.28 4.62
N ALA A 151 -3.35 4.79 3.86
CA ALA A 151 -3.08 6.22 3.79
C ALA A 151 -4.29 7.02 3.27
N SER A 152 -4.93 6.58 2.18
CA SER A 152 -6.10 7.27 1.63
C SER A 152 -7.28 7.29 2.59
N ASP A 153 -7.48 6.22 3.37
CA ASP A 153 -8.58 6.12 4.33
C ASP A 153 -8.37 7.10 5.50
N HIS A 154 -7.13 7.23 5.98
CA HIS A 154 -6.78 8.21 6.99
C HIS A 154 -6.99 9.65 6.50
N TYR A 155 -6.59 9.96 5.26
CA TYR A 155 -6.81 11.27 4.68
C TYR A 155 -8.29 11.57 4.44
N GLU A 156 -9.08 10.57 4.03
CA GLU A 156 -10.54 10.72 3.88
C GLU A 156 -11.21 11.05 5.22
N ARG A 157 -10.83 10.34 6.29
CA ARG A 157 -11.35 10.62 7.62
C ARG A 157 -10.92 12.00 8.13
N ALA A 158 -9.68 12.40 7.88
CA ALA A 158 -9.22 13.76 8.21
C ALA A 158 -10.06 14.82 7.49
N TYR A 159 -10.30 14.63 6.18
CA TYR A 159 -11.14 15.52 5.38
C TYR A 159 -12.61 15.54 5.82
N ALA A 160 -13.16 14.41 6.26
CA ALA A 160 -14.53 14.32 6.75
C ALA A 160 -14.74 15.09 8.07
N LEU A 161 -13.72 15.15 8.93
CA LEU A 161 -13.77 15.92 10.18
C LEU A 161 -13.48 17.42 9.96
N ASP A 162 -12.53 17.73 9.08
CA ASP A 162 -12.14 19.10 8.75
C ASP A 162 -11.80 19.20 7.25
N PRO A 163 -12.74 19.71 6.42
CA PRO A 163 -12.58 19.80 4.97
C PRO A 163 -11.47 20.77 4.54
N LYS A 164 -10.22 20.30 4.56
CA LYS A 164 -9.05 21.03 4.05
C LYS A 164 -8.60 20.50 2.69
N ALA A 165 -8.26 21.42 1.79
CA ALA A 165 -7.70 21.10 0.49
C ALA A 165 -6.44 20.22 0.59
N THR A 166 -5.59 20.47 1.59
CA THR A 166 -4.38 19.67 1.84
C THR A 166 -4.68 18.20 2.11
N TYR A 167 -5.76 17.89 2.83
CA TYR A 167 -6.17 16.49 3.11
C TYR A 167 -6.75 15.84 1.87
N LEU A 168 -7.55 16.58 1.10
CA LEU A 168 -8.11 16.11 -0.16
C LEU A 168 -7.01 15.81 -1.20
N ALA A 169 -6.01 16.69 -1.31
CA ALA A 169 -4.83 16.51 -2.14
C ALA A 169 -4.01 15.28 -1.70
N ALA A 170 -3.79 15.12 -0.39
CA ALA A 170 -3.10 13.95 0.15
C ALA A 170 -3.81 12.63 -0.18
N ARG A 171 -5.14 12.60 -0.04
CA ARG A 171 -5.98 11.46 -0.43
C ARG A 171 -5.87 11.16 -1.91
N ALA A 172 -6.02 12.17 -2.75
CA ALA A 172 -5.89 12.05 -4.20
C ALA A 172 -4.52 11.47 -4.59
N TRP A 173 -3.46 11.96 -3.95
CA TRP A 173 -2.10 11.49 -4.19
C TRP A 173 -1.89 10.03 -3.77
N ALA A 174 -2.44 9.63 -2.62
CA ALA A 174 -2.41 8.23 -2.20
C ALA A 174 -3.09 7.30 -3.20
N ILE A 175 -4.25 7.69 -3.74
CA ILE A 175 -4.94 6.92 -4.79
C ILE A 175 -4.09 6.85 -6.06
N TYR A 176 -3.53 7.98 -6.51
CA TYR A 176 -2.73 8.04 -7.74
C TYR A 176 -1.46 7.18 -7.67
N MET A 177 -0.80 7.14 -6.51
CA MET A 177 0.45 6.41 -6.31
C MET A 177 0.26 4.90 -6.11
N ASP A 178 -0.97 4.44 -5.94
CA ASP A 178 -1.28 3.06 -5.66
C ASP A 178 -1.31 2.19 -6.93
N PRO A 179 -0.39 1.22 -7.09
CA PRO A 179 -0.37 0.34 -8.25
C PRO A 179 -1.62 -0.53 -8.41
N ALA A 180 -2.33 -0.80 -7.31
CA ALA A 180 -3.56 -1.60 -7.32
C ALA A 180 -4.78 -0.79 -7.76
N ARG A 181 -4.71 0.56 -7.71
CA ARG A 181 -5.82 1.47 -8.04
C ARG A 181 -5.58 2.27 -9.32
N LYS A 182 -4.92 1.67 -10.33
CA LYS A 182 -4.74 2.31 -11.64
C LYS A 182 -6.06 2.76 -12.29
N ALA A 183 -7.13 2.00 -12.10
CA ALA A 183 -8.46 2.36 -12.59
C ALA A 183 -9.00 3.65 -11.94
N ASP A 184 -8.59 3.95 -10.71
CA ASP A 184 -9.02 5.13 -9.96
C ASP A 184 -8.16 6.37 -10.23
N MET A 185 -7.17 6.31 -11.13
CA MET A 185 -6.31 7.45 -11.46
C MET A 185 -7.12 8.66 -11.96
N ALA A 186 -8.21 8.42 -12.70
CA ALA A 186 -9.11 9.49 -13.15
C ALA A 186 -9.79 10.17 -11.94
N LYS A 187 -10.27 9.38 -10.98
CA LYS A 187 -10.87 9.87 -9.73
C LYS A 187 -9.85 10.65 -8.90
N ALA A 188 -8.61 10.17 -8.80
CA ALA A 188 -7.54 10.87 -8.12
C ALA A 188 -7.29 12.27 -8.71
N LYS A 189 -7.24 12.39 -10.04
CA LYS A 189 -7.09 13.69 -10.71
C LYS A 189 -8.28 14.62 -10.44
N GLN A 190 -9.50 14.09 -10.42
CA GLN A 190 -10.68 14.89 -10.06
C GLN A 190 -10.63 15.39 -8.62
N LEU A 191 -10.29 14.53 -7.65
CA LEU A 191 -10.12 14.93 -6.25
C LEU A 191 -9.02 16.00 -6.09
N MET A 192 -7.94 15.89 -6.86
CA MET A 192 -6.87 16.89 -6.86
C MET A 192 -7.34 18.24 -7.44
N ALA A 193 -8.12 18.21 -8.52
CA ALA A 193 -8.73 19.40 -9.09
C ALA A 193 -9.72 20.05 -8.12
N ASP A 194 -10.49 19.25 -7.39
CA ASP A 194 -11.41 19.71 -6.34
C ASP A 194 -10.65 20.35 -5.16
N ALA A 195 -9.47 19.84 -4.81
CA ALA A 195 -8.60 20.43 -3.80
C ALA A 195 -8.16 21.85 -4.22
N VAL A 196 -7.70 22.02 -5.46
CA VAL A 196 -7.33 23.35 -6.00
C VAL A 196 -8.53 24.28 -6.11
N ARG A 197 -9.72 23.76 -6.44
CA ARG A 197 -10.95 24.56 -6.49
C ARG A 197 -11.35 25.06 -5.09
N THR A 198 -11.18 24.23 -4.07
CA THR A 198 -11.48 24.57 -2.67
C THR A 198 -10.47 25.57 -2.12
N ASP A 199 -9.18 25.36 -2.38
CA ASP A 199 -8.11 26.30 -2.01
C ASP A 199 -7.14 26.48 -3.20
N PRO A 200 -7.28 27.58 -3.95
CA PRO A 200 -6.37 27.90 -5.05
C PRO A 200 -4.91 28.07 -4.64
N ASN A 201 -4.63 28.27 -3.35
CA ASN A 201 -3.29 28.44 -2.81
C ASN A 201 -2.74 27.15 -2.17
N CYS A 202 -3.39 26.00 -2.34
CA CYS A 202 -2.87 24.73 -1.84
C CYS A 202 -1.61 24.32 -2.62
N ASP A 203 -0.44 24.61 -2.03
CA ASP A 203 0.87 24.36 -2.62
C ASP A 203 1.10 22.87 -2.93
N ARG A 204 0.72 21.99 -2.01
CA ARG A 204 0.76 20.53 -2.20
C ARG A 204 -0.05 20.07 -3.40
N ALA A 205 -1.29 20.56 -3.56
CA ALA A 205 -2.16 20.15 -4.66
C ALA A 205 -1.56 20.56 -6.02
N HIS A 206 -1.05 21.80 -6.10
CA HIS A 206 -0.34 22.29 -7.29
C HIS A 206 0.92 21.47 -7.57
N TYR A 207 1.77 21.22 -6.58
CA TYR A 207 2.95 20.38 -6.78
C TYR A 207 2.59 18.99 -7.31
N GLN A 208 1.60 18.32 -6.70
CA GLN A 208 1.17 16.99 -7.11
C GLN A 208 0.56 16.98 -8.52
N LEU A 209 -0.25 17.97 -8.90
CA LEU A 209 -0.73 18.13 -10.28
C LEU A 209 0.42 18.33 -11.27
N GLY A 210 1.45 19.08 -10.87
CA GLY A 210 2.66 19.25 -11.68
C GLY A 210 3.38 17.93 -11.93
N VAL A 211 3.49 17.09 -10.90
CA VAL A 211 4.07 15.73 -11.05
C VAL A 211 3.21 14.86 -11.96
N ILE A 212 1.89 14.89 -11.81
CA ILE A 212 0.96 14.12 -12.68
C ILE A 212 1.11 14.57 -14.14
N ALA A 213 1.08 15.88 -14.40
CA ALA A 213 1.22 16.43 -15.76
C ALA A 213 2.57 16.04 -16.39
N ARG A 214 3.64 16.03 -15.61
CA ARG A 214 4.96 15.57 -16.07
C ARG A 214 4.95 14.10 -16.45
N VAL A 215 4.31 13.23 -15.65
CA VAL A 215 4.17 11.80 -15.96
C VAL A 215 3.35 11.58 -17.23
N GLU A 216 2.37 12.44 -17.50
CA GLU A 216 1.59 12.46 -18.75
C GLU A 216 2.37 13.01 -19.96
N GLY A 217 3.57 13.56 -19.75
CA GLY A 217 4.37 14.18 -20.80
C GLY A 217 4.01 15.63 -21.12
N ASP A 218 3.05 16.23 -20.41
CA ASP A 218 2.67 17.62 -20.59
C ASP A 218 3.53 18.53 -19.71
N MET A 219 4.72 18.84 -20.23
CA MET A 219 5.72 19.66 -19.53
C MET A 219 5.24 21.10 -19.31
N ASP A 220 4.39 21.63 -20.19
CA ASP A 220 3.87 22.99 -20.06
C ASP A 220 2.85 23.09 -18.91
N ARG A 221 1.94 22.12 -18.76
CA ARG A 221 1.08 22.02 -17.58
C ARG A 221 1.89 21.79 -16.31
N ALA A 222 2.90 20.92 -16.37
CA ALA A 222 3.75 20.64 -15.22
C ALA A 222 4.43 21.90 -14.68
N GLU A 223 5.05 22.69 -15.55
CA GLU A 223 5.71 23.95 -15.20
C GLU A 223 4.76 24.97 -14.60
N ARG A 224 3.55 25.13 -15.16
CA ARG A 224 2.53 26.04 -14.61
C ARG A 224 2.18 25.66 -13.18
N HIS A 225 1.88 24.39 -12.93
CA HIS A 225 1.55 23.90 -11.60
C HIS A 225 2.71 24.01 -10.60
N PHE A 226 3.96 23.74 -11.01
CA PHE A 226 5.10 23.97 -10.13
C PHE A 226 5.29 25.45 -9.80
N ARG A 227 5.07 26.37 -10.75
CA ARG A 227 5.07 27.82 -10.48
C ARG A 227 3.96 28.22 -9.52
N ASP A 228 2.76 27.68 -9.68
CA ASP A 228 1.65 27.95 -8.78
C ASP A 228 1.95 27.45 -7.35
N ALA A 229 2.56 26.27 -7.21
CA ALA A 229 3.02 25.75 -5.92
C ALA A 229 4.04 26.69 -5.24
N VAL A 230 5.03 27.20 -5.99
CA VAL A 230 6.03 28.14 -5.47
C VAL A 230 5.42 29.52 -5.18
N ARG A 231 4.42 29.97 -5.96
CA ARG A 231 3.70 31.22 -5.69
C ARG A 231 2.95 31.14 -4.36
N SER A 232 2.31 30.01 -4.08
CA SER A 232 1.62 29.76 -2.82
C SER A 232 2.58 29.60 -1.64
N ASN A 233 3.68 28.87 -1.85
CA ASN A 233 4.72 28.65 -0.87
C ASN A 233 6.10 28.81 -1.51
N SER A 234 6.68 30.01 -1.34
CA SER A 234 7.99 30.35 -1.89
C SER A 234 9.12 29.41 -1.45
N LYS A 235 8.95 28.71 -0.32
CA LYS A 235 9.92 27.76 0.24
C LYS A 235 9.61 26.30 -0.08
N HIS A 236 8.64 26.00 -0.97
CA HIS A 236 8.36 24.64 -1.39
C HIS A 236 9.57 24.05 -2.12
N LEU A 237 10.29 23.13 -1.46
CA LEU A 237 11.60 22.66 -1.90
C LEU A 237 11.50 21.89 -3.22
N GLU A 238 10.58 20.95 -3.30
CA GLU A 238 10.39 20.04 -4.42
C GLU A 238 9.95 20.80 -5.68
N ALA A 239 8.98 21.71 -5.57
CA ALA A 239 8.54 22.51 -6.70
C ALA A 239 9.66 23.42 -7.25
N ASN A 240 10.48 24.02 -6.36
CA ASN A 240 11.66 24.79 -6.78
C ASN A 240 12.72 23.93 -7.49
N GLN A 241 12.97 22.71 -7.01
CA GLN A 241 13.87 21.76 -7.67
C GLN A 241 13.38 21.40 -9.07
N GLU A 242 12.08 21.11 -9.21
CA GLU A 242 11.46 20.78 -10.50
C GLU A 242 11.55 21.94 -11.49
N LEU A 243 11.26 23.18 -11.08
CA LEU A 243 11.39 24.36 -11.93
C LEU A 243 12.85 24.57 -12.39
N ARG A 244 13.82 24.38 -11.49
CA ARG A 244 15.23 24.49 -11.85
C ARG A 244 15.61 23.48 -12.95
N LEU A 245 15.13 22.24 -12.86
CA LEU A 245 15.37 21.20 -13.86
C LEU A 245 14.73 21.56 -15.21
N ILE A 246 13.51 22.09 -15.19
CA ILE A 246 12.79 22.56 -16.39
C ILE A 246 13.56 23.72 -17.05
N ASP A 247 13.97 24.73 -16.29
CA ASP A 247 14.71 25.89 -16.79
C ASP A 247 16.07 25.49 -17.37
N MET A 248 16.78 24.55 -16.72
CA MET A 248 18.03 24.00 -17.24
C MET A 248 17.82 23.31 -18.59
N ARG A 249 16.76 22.52 -18.75
CA ARG A 249 16.43 21.85 -20.02
C ARG A 249 16.04 22.84 -21.11
N LYS A 250 15.39 23.96 -20.76
CA LYS A 250 15.07 25.04 -21.71
C LYS A 250 16.29 25.80 -22.18
N LYS A 251 17.24 26.08 -21.27
CA LYS A 251 18.50 26.77 -21.59
C LYS A 251 19.44 25.89 -22.42
N ASN A 252 19.48 24.59 -22.11
CA ASN A 252 20.29 23.60 -22.82
C ASN A 252 19.36 22.52 -23.41
N PRO A 253 18.63 22.82 -24.50
CA PRO A 253 17.80 21.82 -25.14
C PRO A 253 18.69 20.66 -25.60
N PRO A 254 18.27 19.39 -25.41
CA PRO A 254 19.05 18.27 -25.88
C PRO A 254 19.30 18.47 -27.39
N LYS A 255 20.57 18.34 -27.82
CA LYS A 255 20.91 18.32 -29.24
C LYS A 255 19.99 17.29 -29.89
N LYS A 256 19.14 17.71 -30.83
CA LYS A 256 18.29 16.78 -31.60
C LYS A 256 19.22 15.69 -32.13
N GLY A 257 19.15 14.51 -31.52
CA GLY A 257 19.94 13.37 -31.94
C GLY A 257 19.51 13.06 -33.36
N GLY A 258 20.41 13.34 -34.30
CA GLY A 258 20.28 12.84 -35.66
C GLY A 258 20.26 11.33 -35.58
N PHE A 259 19.08 10.74 -35.74
CA PHE A 259 18.99 9.42 -36.32
C PHE A 259 18.84 9.61 -37.82
N PHE A 260 19.89 9.15 -38.49
CA PHE A 260 20.05 9.07 -39.93
C PHE A 260 18.92 8.24 -40.56
N ARG A 261 18.73 8.53 -41.85
CA ARG A 261 17.85 7.84 -42.81
C ARG A 261 17.96 6.32 -42.77
#